data_AF-A0A8H5UV04-F1
#
_entry.id   AF-A0A8H5UV04-F1
#
_cell.length_a   1.000
_cell.length_b   1.000
_cell.length_c   1.000
_cell.angle_alpha   90.00
_cell.angle_beta   90.00
_cell.angle_gamma   90.00
#
_symmetry.space_group_name_H-M   'P 1'
#
loop_
_entity.id
_entity.type
_entity.pdbx_description
1 polymer ?
#
loop_
_entity_poly.entity_id
_entity_poly.type
_entity_poly.pdbx_seq_one_letter_code
_entity_poly.pdbx_strand_id
1 'polypeptide(L)'
;MASQRLFAAFAALSILIGSEASPCKPISSTTEIQATSTFSSETETATASDATFGTELTSTESSYVTDITITESETATSSAAESTSTVVVSTTETSAFTSTTEPASTTSAAPIETPTILINGDFETGSIAPWVNFGIGAFADINPSPVHAGSYSLEMGSQASEWSNVFQVLRKSTLVANQPYSLTLYAKVSSGTSCTAFEAFIDNNDLNDAFGPRISVSGAQIANDFTGLSGEFSLTQAALDSNNAIRVIIRAKCSNGFVAWVDDVQLGISD
;
A
#
# COMPACT_ATOMS: atom_id res chain seq x y z
N MET A 1 2.47 -23.01 -69.05
CA MET A 1 2.88 -21.67 -69.53
C MET A 1 2.74 -20.73 -68.33
N ALA A 2 3.82 -20.58 -67.56
CA ALA A 2 4.83 -19.50 -67.67
C ALA A 2 4.30 -18.22 -67.01
N SER A 3 4.67 -17.95 -65.75
CA SER A 3 5.86 -17.17 -65.29
C SER A 3 5.49 -15.68 -65.18
N GLN A 4 5.75 -14.98 -64.07
CA GLN A 4 7.10 -14.54 -63.71
C GLN A 4 7.22 -14.22 -62.22
N ARG A 5 8.33 -14.67 -61.66
CA ARG A 5 8.95 -14.18 -60.42
C ARG A 5 9.79 -12.95 -60.74
N LEU A 6 9.91 -12.02 -59.80
CA LEU A 6 11.04 -11.10 -59.74
C LEU A 6 11.66 -11.14 -58.35
N PHE A 7 12.90 -11.62 -58.33
CA PHE A 7 13.89 -11.54 -57.27
C PHE A 7 14.76 -10.29 -57.49
N ALA A 8 15.50 -9.93 -56.44
CA ALA A 8 16.73 -9.11 -56.35
C ALA A 8 16.52 -7.74 -55.67
N ALA A 9 17.44 -7.22 -54.87
CA ALA A 9 18.61 -7.73 -54.15
C ALA A 9 19.12 -6.58 -53.25
N PHE A 10 19.87 -6.94 -52.21
CA PHE A 10 20.53 -6.09 -51.24
C PHE A 10 21.47 -5.02 -51.83
N ALA A 11 21.50 -3.84 -51.22
CA ALA A 11 22.71 -3.01 -51.10
C ALA A 11 22.67 -2.29 -49.75
N ALA A 12 23.63 -2.63 -48.88
CA ALA A 12 23.90 -1.96 -47.62
C ALA A 12 24.65 -0.64 -47.87
N LEU A 13 24.29 0.43 -47.16
CA LEU A 13 25.15 1.59 -46.98
C LEU A 13 24.98 2.14 -45.57
N SER A 14 25.98 1.86 -44.74
CA SER A 14 26.15 2.39 -43.39
C SER A 14 26.42 3.90 -43.43
N ILE A 15 25.65 4.67 -42.67
CA ILE A 15 26.01 6.05 -42.31
C ILE A 15 25.94 6.16 -40.78
N LEU A 16 27.11 6.15 -40.16
CA LEU A 16 27.33 6.62 -38.80
C LEU A 16 27.32 8.15 -38.85
N ILE A 17 26.35 8.78 -38.19
CA ILE A 17 26.43 10.19 -37.80
C ILE A 17 26.43 10.22 -36.27
N GLY A 18 27.61 10.49 -35.72
CA GLY A 18 27.77 10.84 -34.32
C GLY A 18 27.20 12.23 -34.07
N SER A 19 26.29 12.33 -33.10
CA SER A 19 25.92 13.59 -32.47
C SER A 19 26.73 13.69 -31.18
N GLU A 20 27.90 14.31 -31.27
CA GLU A 20 28.63 14.80 -30.10
C GLU A 20 27.86 16.02 -29.56
N ALA A 21 27.14 15.85 -28.45
CA ALA A 21 26.63 16.99 -27.70
C ALA A 21 27.80 17.60 -26.92
N SER A 22 28.17 18.84 -27.25
CA SER A 22 29.17 19.61 -26.51
C SER A 22 28.84 19.72 -25.02
N PRO A 23 29.85 19.71 -24.12
CA PRO A 23 29.61 19.94 -22.70
C PRO A 23 29.10 21.36 -22.46
N CYS A 24 27.99 21.46 -21.73
CA CYS A 24 27.39 22.73 -21.28
C CYS A 24 28.42 23.54 -20.48
N LYS A 25 28.66 24.78 -20.91
CA LYS A 25 29.39 25.77 -20.13
C LYS A 25 28.54 26.13 -18.89
N PRO A 26 29.01 25.94 -17.65
CA PRO A 26 28.25 26.39 -16.50
C PRO A 26 28.18 27.92 -16.51
N ILE A 27 26.95 28.45 -16.54
CA ILE A 27 26.65 29.85 -16.26
C ILE A 27 26.60 29.97 -14.74
N SER A 28 27.55 30.69 -14.14
CA SER A 28 27.45 31.09 -12.74
C SER A 28 26.42 32.20 -12.61
N SER A 29 25.26 31.91 -12.03
CA SER A 29 24.35 32.94 -11.50
C SER A 29 24.49 32.99 -9.99
N THR A 30 24.92 34.13 -9.46
CA THR A 30 24.82 34.44 -8.03
C THR A 30 23.39 34.88 -7.74
N THR A 31 22.63 34.05 -7.04
CA THR A 31 21.33 34.45 -6.49
C THR A 31 21.52 34.80 -5.03
N GLU A 32 21.41 36.09 -4.69
CA GLU A 32 21.29 36.53 -3.29
C GLU A 32 19.88 36.20 -2.80
N ILE A 33 19.77 35.37 -1.77
CA ILE A 33 18.50 35.09 -1.09
C ILE A 33 18.53 35.83 0.24
N GLN A 34 17.74 36.90 0.36
CA GLN A 34 17.41 37.51 1.66
C GLN A 34 16.23 36.75 2.27
N ALA A 35 16.46 36.07 3.39
CA ALA A 35 15.40 35.50 4.21
C ALA A 35 15.14 36.44 5.41
N THR A 36 13.95 37.03 5.46
CA THR A 36 13.47 37.77 6.63
C THR A 36 12.56 36.86 7.43
N SER A 37 12.93 36.56 8.68
CA SER A 37 12.08 35.79 9.59
C SER A 37 11.40 36.71 10.59
N THR A 38 10.08 36.58 10.74
CA THR A 38 9.28 37.31 11.74
C THR A 38 8.90 36.34 12.85
N PHE A 39 9.27 36.64 14.09
CA PHE A 39 8.92 35.84 15.26
C PHE A 39 7.63 36.37 15.91
N SER A 40 6.73 35.47 16.28
CA SER A 40 5.60 35.77 17.17
C SER A 40 5.77 34.92 18.43
N SER A 41 5.88 35.58 19.57
CA SER A 41 6.08 34.96 20.89
C SER A 41 4.79 35.09 21.70
N GLU A 42 4.16 33.96 22.03
CA GLU A 42 3.20 33.90 23.13
C GLU A 42 3.94 33.53 24.41
N THR A 43 3.81 34.39 25.42
CA THR A 43 4.51 34.26 26.69
C THR A 43 3.73 33.33 27.63
N GLU A 44 4.18 32.10 27.81
CA GLU A 44 3.83 31.32 29.00
C GLU A 44 5.08 31.00 29.83
N THR A 45 4.94 31.22 31.14
CA THR A 45 6.01 31.06 32.11
C THR A 45 6.13 29.58 32.47
N ALA A 46 7.20 28.92 32.05
CA ALA A 46 7.53 27.57 32.51
C ALA A 46 9.04 27.40 32.73
N THR A 47 9.34 26.70 33.82
CA THR A 47 10.64 26.46 34.46
C THR A 47 11.62 25.71 33.55
N ALA A 48 12.91 26.04 33.69
CA ALA A 48 14.03 25.48 32.94
C ALA A 48 14.06 23.94 32.95
N SER A 49 13.94 23.35 31.77
CA SER A 49 14.31 21.98 31.41
C SER A 49 14.61 22.00 29.92
N ASP A 50 15.68 21.32 29.49
CA ASP A 50 16.17 21.28 28.10
C ASP A 50 15.05 21.27 27.05
N ALA A 51 14.90 22.39 26.34
CA ALA A 51 14.01 22.50 25.20
C ALA A 51 14.82 22.27 23.93
N THR A 52 14.67 21.09 23.33
CA THR A 52 15.15 20.82 21.97
C THR A 52 14.12 21.40 21.00
N PHE A 53 14.47 22.48 20.30
CA PHE A 53 13.62 23.02 19.23
C PHE A 53 14.00 22.37 17.90
N GLY A 54 13.07 21.60 17.32
CA GLY A 54 13.21 21.07 15.96
C GLY A 54 12.83 22.14 14.94
N THR A 55 13.77 22.50 14.06
CA THR A 55 13.49 23.31 12.87
C THR A 55 13.13 22.38 11.71
N GLU A 56 11.87 22.39 11.27
CA GLU A 56 11.50 21.78 9.99
C GLU A 56 11.76 22.79 8.86
N LEU A 57 12.80 22.51 8.07
CA LEU A 57 13.06 23.19 6.80
C LEU A 57 12.44 22.39 5.67
N THR A 58 11.28 22.82 5.19
CA THR A 58 10.69 22.27 3.96
C THR A 58 11.33 22.96 2.76
N SER A 59 12.31 22.31 2.12
CA SER A 59 12.86 22.76 0.84
C SER A 59 12.10 22.08 -0.29
N THR A 60 11.20 22.82 -0.92
CA THR A 60 10.49 22.37 -2.13
C THR A 60 11.38 22.68 -3.33
N GLU A 61 12.18 21.68 -3.73
CA GLU A 61 12.80 21.45 -5.05
C GLU A 61 14.26 20.97 -4.90
N SER A 62 14.55 19.88 -5.61
CA SER A 62 15.88 19.38 -5.99
C SER A 62 16.56 18.36 -5.08
N SER A 63 16.82 17.19 -5.68
CA SER A 63 17.43 16.01 -5.09
C SER A 63 18.96 16.13 -5.01
N TYR A 64 19.45 16.85 -4.01
CA TYR A 64 20.84 16.75 -3.56
C TYR A 64 20.86 16.81 -2.03
N VAL A 65 21.51 15.84 -1.39
CA VAL A 65 21.70 15.83 0.07
C VAL A 65 22.80 16.82 0.39
N THR A 66 22.46 17.90 1.08
CA THR A 66 23.42 18.86 1.64
C THR A 66 23.63 18.50 3.12
N ASP A 67 24.84 18.05 3.49
CA ASP A 67 25.22 17.98 4.90
C ASP A 67 25.47 19.41 5.41
N ILE A 68 24.48 19.97 6.09
CA ILE A 68 24.56 21.29 6.72
C ILE A 68 25.09 21.10 8.14
N THR A 69 26.36 21.39 8.36
CA THR A 69 26.93 21.44 9.72
C THR A 69 26.76 22.84 10.29
N ILE A 70 25.77 23.02 11.18
CA ILE A 70 25.54 24.27 11.89
C ILE A 70 26.49 24.30 13.10
N THR A 71 27.40 25.27 13.14
CA THR A 71 28.21 25.54 14.34
C THR A 71 27.74 26.86 14.94
N GLU A 72 26.96 26.81 16.01
CA GLU A 72 26.63 27.99 16.80
C GLU A 72 27.80 28.30 17.73
N SER A 73 28.29 29.54 17.66
CA SER A 73 29.27 30.06 18.60
C SER A 73 28.59 31.14 19.45
N GLU A 74 28.14 30.77 20.65
CA GLU A 74 27.63 31.74 21.61
C GLU A 74 28.80 32.52 22.26
N THR A 75 28.76 33.84 22.16
CA THR A 75 29.55 34.72 23.04
C THR A 75 28.58 35.40 23.99
N ALA A 76 28.61 35.00 25.26
CA ALA A 76 27.77 35.62 26.28
C ALA A 76 28.30 37.01 26.65
N THR A 77 27.48 38.05 26.50
CA THR A 77 27.61 39.28 27.30
C THR A 77 26.23 39.91 27.53
N SER A 78 25.95 40.18 28.80
CA SER A 78 24.75 40.81 29.34
C SER A 78 24.51 42.21 28.79
N SER A 79 23.34 42.45 28.18
CA SER A 79 22.41 43.58 28.42
C SER A 79 21.33 43.63 27.32
N ALA A 80 20.21 44.27 27.65
CA ALA A 80 18.97 44.31 26.89
C ALA A 80 19.06 44.80 25.42
N ALA A 81 18.07 44.33 24.65
CA ALA A 81 17.63 44.72 23.31
C ALA A 81 18.36 44.09 22.11
N GLU A 82 17.54 43.45 21.27
CA GLU A 82 17.76 43.07 19.87
C GLU A 82 19.01 42.22 19.57
N SER A 83 18.81 40.89 19.47
CA SER A 83 19.80 39.99 18.86
C SER A 83 19.63 39.98 17.35
N THR A 84 20.60 40.56 16.65
CA THR A 84 20.81 40.37 15.20
C THR A 84 21.90 39.32 15.02
N SER A 85 21.57 38.17 14.44
CA SER A 85 22.54 37.12 14.15
C SER A 85 23.00 37.23 12.70
N THR A 86 24.29 37.50 12.47
CA THR A 86 24.90 37.51 11.13
C THR A 86 25.64 36.20 10.90
N VAL A 87 25.12 35.38 9.99
CA VAL A 87 25.72 34.11 9.56
C VAL A 87 26.75 34.39 8.46
N VAL A 88 28.00 34.01 8.70
CA VAL A 88 29.08 34.08 7.70
C VAL A 88 29.33 32.68 7.17
N VAL A 89 29.05 32.46 5.88
CA VAL A 89 29.30 31.19 5.18
C VAL A 89 30.70 31.24 4.58
N SER A 90 31.58 30.33 5.01
CA SER A 90 32.87 30.08 4.36
C SER A 90 32.82 28.75 3.62
N THR A 91 32.89 28.78 2.30
CA THR A 91 33.05 27.60 1.45
C THR A 91 34.54 27.34 1.24
N THR A 92 35.00 26.15 1.61
CA THR A 92 36.35 25.67 1.30
C THR A 92 36.24 24.68 0.15
N GLU A 93 36.71 25.09 -1.03
CA GLU A 93 36.81 24.19 -2.19
C GLU A 93 38.00 23.24 -1.99
N THR A 94 37.71 21.95 -1.84
CA THR A 94 38.72 20.91 -1.75
C THR A 94 39.03 20.37 -3.15
N SER A 95 40.33 20.38 -3.47
CA SER A 95 40.90 20.02 -4.76
C SER A 95 40.68 18.54 -5.14
N ALA A 96 40.63 18.33 -6.45
CA ALA A 96 40.26 17.12 -7.16
C ALA A 96 41.02 15.84 -6.71
N PHE A 97 40.24 14.81 -6.34
CA PHE A 97 40.70 13.42 -6.36
C PHE A 97 40.21 12.73 -7.62
N THR A 98 41.11 12.01 -8.27
CA THR A 98 40.89 11.19 -9.45
C THR A 98 40.08 9.96 -9.03
N SER A 99 38.78 9.95 -9.29
CA SER A 99 37.91 8.80 -9.03
C SER A 99 38.09 7.78 -10.15
N THR A 100 38.69 6.63 -9.82
CA THR A 100 38.64 5.43 -10.66
C THR A 100 37.27 4.80 -10.46
N THR A 101 36.47 4.71 -11.51
CA THR A 101 35.12 4.15 -11.45
C THR A 101 35.22 2.64 -11.28
N GLU A 102 35.18 2.18 -10.03
CA GLU A 102 34.85 0.79 -9.71
C GLU A 102 33.35 0.58 -9.98
N PRO A 103 32.94 -0.51 -10.67
CA PRO A 103 31.54 -0.76 -10.92
C PRO A 103 30.80 -0.92 -9.59
N ALA A 104 29.86 0.01 -9.32
CA ALA A 104 28.98 -0.08 -8.18
C ALA A 104 28.20 -1.40 -8.25
N SER A 105 28.49 -2.31 -7.33
CA SER A 105 27.71 -3.52 -7.14
C SER A 105 26.32 -3.11 -6.71
N THR A 106 25.35 -3.21 -7.62
CA THR A 106 23.92 -3.06 -7.30
C THR A 106 23.55 -4.15 -6.31
N THR A 107 23.55 -3.81 -5.02
CA THR A 107 22.94 -4.65 -4.00
C THR A 107 21.44 -4.59 -4.25
N SER A 108 20.95 -5.55 -5.02
CA SER A 108 19.51 -5.81 -5.11
C SER A 108 19.03 -6.05 -3.69
N ALA A 109 18.23 -5.13 -3.14
CA ALA A 109 17.54 -5.39 -1.89
C ALA A 109 16.79 -6.72 -2.06
N ALA A 110 16.97 -7.64 -1.11
CA ALA A 110 16.19 -8.86 -1.10
C ALA A 110 14.70 -8.48 -1.11
N PRO A 111 13.86 -9.18 -1.89
CA PRO A 111 12.43 -8.92 -1.87
C PRO A 111 11.94 -8.99 -0.42
N ILE A 112 11.25 -7.95 0.04
CA ILE A 112 10.58 -7.95 1.33
C ILE A 112 9.50 -9.03 1.22
N GLU A 113 9.69 -10.16 1.89
CA GLU A 113 8.64 -11.18 1.96
C GLU A 113 7.51 -10.64 2.82
N THR A 114 6.44 -10.16 2.18
CA THR A 114 5.21 -9.83 2.86
C THR A 114 4.64 -11.12 3.45
N PRO A 115 4.48 -11.21 4.79
CA PRO A 115 4.02 -12.45 5.41
C PRO A 115 2.63 -12.82 4.87
N THR A 116 2.44 -14.09 4.51
CA THR A 116 1.14 -14.60 4.06
C THR A 116 0.15 -14.57 5.23
N ILE A 117 -0.82 -13.65 5.16
CA ILE A 117 -1.83 -13.48 6.22
C ILE A 117 -3.02 -14.42 6.02
N LEU A 118 -3.45 -14.59 4.76
CA LEU A 118 -4.58 -15.41 4.36
C LEU A 118 -4.10 -16.61 3.54
N ILE A 119 -4.70 -17.77 3.75
CA ILE A 119 -4.33 -19.03 3.09
C ILE A 119 -5.47 -19.49 2.20
N ASN A 120 -5.17 -19.96 0.97
CA ASN A 120 -6.17 -20.49 0.04
C ASN A 120 -7.33 -19.50 -0.19
N GLY A 121 -7.00 -18.22 -0.43
CA GLY A 121 -7.99 -17.19 -0.77
C GLY A 121 -8.39 -17.23 -2.25
N ASP A 122 -7.57 -17.86 -3.08
CA ASP A 122 -7.76 -18.16 -4.50
C ASP A 122 -8.49 -19.49 -4.75
N PHE A 123 -8.69 -20.31 -3.71
CA PHE A 123 -9.45 -21.57 -3.76
C PHE A 123 -8.93 -22.67 -4.72
N GLU A 124 -7.74 -22.48 -5.30
CA GLU A 124 -7.16 -23.37 -6.32
C GLU A 124 -6.73 -24.74 -5.80
N THR A 125 -6.79 -24.97 -4.49
CA THR A 125 -6.49 -26.27 -3.88
C THR A 125 -7.58 -27.32 -4.13
N GLY A 126 -8.74 -26.93 -4.67
CA GLY A 126 -9.90 -27.81 -4.82
C GLY A 126 -10.56 -28.14 -3.48
N SER A 127 -10.25 -27.39 -2.42
CA SER A 127 -10.86 -27.50 -1.10
C SER A 127 -11.18 -26.13 -0.54
N ILE A 128 -12.25 -26.02 0.26
CA ILE A 128 -12.51 -24.80 1.03
C ILE A 128 -11.54 -24.64 2.20
N ALA A 129 -10.81 -25.67 2.61
CA ALA A 129 -9.92 -25.57 3.77
C ALA A 129 -8.81 -24.52 3.55
N PRO A 130 -8.47 -23.68 4.54
CA PRO A 130 -8.88 -23.73 5.94
C PRO A 130 -10.12 -22.88 6.27
N TRP A 131 -10.89 -22.45 5.27
CA TRP A 131 -12.15 -21.74 5.48
C TRP A 131 -13.21 -22.67 6.07
N VAL A 132 -14.04 -22.11 6.95
CA VAL A 132 -15.11 -22.82 7.64
C VAL A 132 -16.42 -22.08 7.45
N ASN A 133 -17.48 -22.80 7.07
CA ASN A 133 -18.81 -22.24 6.97
C ASN A 133 -19.56 -22.35 8.31
N PHE A 134 -20.45 -21.40 8.58
CA PHE A 134 -21.35 -21.43 9.72
C PHE A 134 -22.63 -20.63 9.47
N GLY A 135 -23.64 -20.90 10.29
CA GLY A 135 -24.97 -20.31 10.18
C GLY A 135 -26.05 -21.37 9.96
N ILE A 136 -27.31 -20.96 10.12
CA ILE A 136 -28.45 -21.87 9.99
C ILE A 136 -28.64 -22.22 8.51
N GLY A 137 -28.56 -23.52 8.20
CA GLY A 137 -28.68 -24.03 6.83
C GLY A 137 -27.56 -23.57 5.89
N ALA A 138 -26.51 -22.94 6.42
CA ALA A 138 -25.40 -22.42 5.64
C ALA A 138 -24.54 -23.56 5.09
N PHE A 139 -24.12 -23.45 3.84
CA PHE A 139 -23.16 -24.33 3.21
C PHE A 139 -22.11 -23.52 2.45
N ALA A 140 -20.95 -24.11 2.25
CA ALA A 140 -19.94 -23.65 1.33
C ALA A 140 -19.24 -24.85 0.68
N ASP A 141 -18.88 -24.71 -0.58
CA ASP A 141 -18.17 -25.75 -1.34
C ASP A 141 -17.31 -25.08 -2.42
N ILE A 142 -16.39 -25.85 -3.00
CA ILE A 142 -15.62 -25.43 -4.17
C ILE A 142 -16.43 -25.66 -5.44
N ASN A 143 -16.45 -24.65 -6.30
CA ASN A 143 -17.18 -24.70 -7.55
C ASN A 143 -16.26 -24.37 -8.75
N PRO A 144 -16.22 -25.22 -9.81
CA PRO A 144 -15.40 -24.96 -10.99
C PRO A 144 -16.02 -23.99 -11.99
N SER A 145 -17.29 -23.59 -11.81
CA SER A 145 -17.93 -22.57 -12.67
C SER A 145 -19.22 -21.99 -12.04
N PRO A 146 -19.35 -20.67 -11.87
CA PRO A 146 -18.44 -19.63 -12.36
C PRO A 146 -17.18 -19.46 -11.50
N VAL A 147 -16.10 -18.97 -12.12
CA VAL A 147 -14.82 -18.63 -11.47
C VAL A 147 -14.36 -17.26 -11.96
N HIS A 148 -13.66 -16.49 -11.13
CA HIS A 148 -13.09 -15.20 -11.55
C HIS A 148 -11.76 -15.44 -12.25
N ALA A 149 -10.89 -16.22 -11.61
CA ALA A 149 -9.60 -16.64 -12.12
C ALA A 149 -9.36 -18.12 -11.81
N GLY A 150 -8.33 -18.72 -12.42
CA GLY A 150 -7.97 -20.10 -12.12
C GLY A 150 -9.03 -21.14 -12.50
N SER A 151 -9.23 -22.11 -11.61
CA SER A 151 -10.01 -23.32 -11.81
C SER A 151 -11.22 -23.40 -10.88
N TYR A 152 -11.19 -22.67 -9.76
CA TYR A 152 -12.15 -22.84 -8.68
C TYR A 152 -12.54 -21.50 -8.05
N SER A 153 -13.78 -21.42 -7.58
CA SER A 153 -14.23 -20.37 -6.68
C SER A 153 -14.93 -21.00 -5.48
N LEU A 154 -15.12 -20.22 -4.41
CA LEU A 154 -15.94 -20.61 -3.28
C LEU A 154 -17.41 -20.32 -3.59
N GLU A 155 -18.25 -21.35 -3.63
CA GLU A 155 -19.71 -21.21 -3.63
C GLU A 155 -20.25 -21.24 -2.20
N MET A 156 -21.19 -20.35 -1.88
CA MET A 156 -21.84 -20.32 -0.58
C MET A 156 -23.33 -19.93 -0.67
N GLY A 157 -24.14 -20.54 0.20
CA GLY A 157 -25.58 -20.28 0.27
C GLY A 157 -26.22 -20.77 1.57
N SER A 158 -27.53 -20.59 1.71
CA SER A 158 -28.30 -21.07 2.86
C SER A 158 -29.61 -21.74 2.44
N GLN A 159 -29.81 -22.99 2.87
CA GLN A 159 -31.07 -23.71 2.68
C GLN A 159 -32.20 -23.13 3.56
N ALA A 160 -31.86 -22.34 4.58
CA ALA A 160 -32.81 -21.67 5.46
C ALA A 160 -33.18 -20.25 4.98
N SER A 161 -32.64 -19.78 3.86
CA SER A 161 -32.76 -18.37 3.40
C SER A 161 -32.21 -17.35 4.40
N GLU A 162 -31.27 -17.78 5.24
CA GLU A 162 -30.56 -16.95 6.21
C GLU A 162 -29.18 -16.55 5.71
N TRP A 163 -28.45 -15.77 6.50
CA TRP A 163 -27.05 -15.48 6.22
C TRP A 163 -26.22 -16.77 6.16
N SER A 164 -25.60 -17.01 5.01
CA SER A 164 -24.48 -17.94 4.89
C SER A 164 -23.20 -17.20 5.21
N ASN A 165 -22.36 -17.75 6.07
CA ASN A 165 -21.12 -17.14 6.50
C ASN A 165 -19.98 -18.14 6.29
N VAL A 166 -18.84 -17.65 5.83
CA VAL A 166 -17.58 -18.36 5.77
C VAL A 166 -16.52 -17.52 6.45
N PHE A 167 -15.58 -18.16 7.13
CA PHE A 167 -14.50 -17.45 7.78
C PHE A 167 -13.19 -18.21 7.73
N GLN A 168 -12.10 -17.46 7.89
CA GLN A 168 -10.78 -18.00 8.18
C GLN A 168 -10.23 -17.31 9.43
N VAL A 169 -9.74 -18.10 10.38
CA VAL A 169 -9.03 -17.59 11.55
C VAL A 169 -7.64 -17.14 11.12
N LEU A 170 -7.32 -15.87 11.37
CA LEU A 170 -6.02 -15.30 11.08
C LEU A 170 -5.02 -15.66 12.18
N ARG A 171 -3.76 -15.84 11.78
CA ARG A 171 -2.66 -16.04 12.72
C ARG A 171 -2.25 -14.69 13.30
N LYS A 172 -2.52 -14.44 14.58
CA LYS A 172 -2.19 -13.15 15.21
C LYS A 172 -0.71 -12.77 15.10
N SER A 173 0.21 -13.73 15.02
CA SER A 173 1.64 -13.49 14.85
C SER A 173 2.01 -12.86 13.49
N THR A 174 1.11 -12.87 12.51
CA THR A 174 1.30 -12.22 11.20
C THR A 174 0.62 -10.85 11.14
N LEU A 175 0.02 -10.39 12.25
CA LEU A 175 -0.75 -9.16 12.33
C LEU A 175 -0.03 -8.14 13.22
N VAL A 176 -0.15 -6.87 12.85
CA VAL A 176 0.48 -5.73 13.52
C VAL A 176 -0.61 -4.75 13.93
N ALA A 177 -0.56 -4.28 15.18
CA ALA A 177 -1.52 -3.30 15.67
C ALA A 177 -1.34 -1.95 14.99
N ASN A 178 -2.45 -1.25 14.77
CA ASN A 178 -2.52 0.08 14.15
C ASN A 178 -1.92 0.15 12.74
N GLN A 179 -1.67 -1.01 12.11
CA GLN A 179 -1.30 -1.11 10.70
C GLN A 179 -2.58 -1.10 9.85
N PRO A 180 -2.68 -0.26 8.81
CA PRO A 180 -3.73 -0.39 7.80
C PRO A 180 -3.54 -1.68 6.98
N TYR A 181 -4.63 -2.42 6.85
CA TYR A 181 -4.75 -3.62 6.05
C TYR A 181 -5.83 -3.46 5.01
N SER A 182 -5.56 -3.92 3.78
CA SER A 182 -6.51 -3.97 2.69
C SER A 182 -7.03 -5.39 2.53
N LEU A 183 -8.34 -5.58 2.67
CA LEU A 183 -9.03 -6.81 2.30
C LEU A 183 -9.64 -6.61 0.92
N THR A 184 -9.23 -7.43 -0.05
CA THR A 184 -9.79 -7.46 -1.40
C THR A 184 -10.36 -8.83 -1.71
N LEU A 185 -11.36 -8.87 -2.57
CA LEU A 185 -11.97 -10.11 -3.07
C LEU A 185 -12.80 -9.82 -4.32
N TYR A 186 -13.10 -10.85 -5.09
CA TYR A 186 -14.09 -10.82 -6.16
C TYR A 186 -15.34 -11.57 -5.74
N ALA A 187 -16.50 -10.96 -5.94
CA ALA A 187 -17.79 -11.56 -5.57
C ALA A 187 -18.79 -11.53 -6.72
N LYS A 188 -19.61 -12.57 -6.81
CA LYS A 188 -20.72 -12.69 -7.76
C LYS A 188 -21.92 -13.33 -7.06
N VAL A 189 -23.15 -13.00 -7.46
CA VAL A 189 -24.36 -13.71 -7.02
C VAL A 189 -25.14 -14.31 -8.17
N SER A 190 -25.83 -15.40 -7.89
CA SER A 190 -26.73 -16.08 -8.83
C SER A 190 -27.97 -15.24 -9.21
N SER A 191 -28.37 -14.30 -8.35
CA SER A 191 -29.52 -13.42 -8.58
C SER A 191 -29.42 -12.14 -7.76
N GLY A 192 -29.48 -10.99 -8.43
CA GLY A 192 -29.41 -9.70 -7.75
C GLY A 192 -30.62 -9.34 -6.89
N THR A 193 -31.75 -10.02 -7.09
CA THR A 193 -32.98 -9.83 -6.29
C THR A 193 -33.14 -10.88 -5.21
N SER A 194 -32.67 -12.11 -5.45
CA SER A 194 -32.81 -13.22 -4.50
C SER A 194 -31.64 -13.27 -3.51
N CYS A 195 -30.51 -12.66 -3.85
CA CYS A 195 -29.43 -12.34 -2.92
C CYS A 195 -29.52 -10.85 -2.56
N THR A 196 -29.93 -10.54 -1.34
CA THR A 196 -30.23 -9.15 -0.95
C THR A 196 -29.00 -8.40 -0.44
N ALA A 197 -28.01 -9.11 0.09
CA ALA A 197 -26.82 -8.49 0.67
C ALA A 197 -25.61 -9.43 0.61
N PHE A 198 -24.44 -8.81 0.46
CA PHE A 198 -23.13 -9.43 0.57
C PHE A 198 -22.24 -8.55 1.46
N GLU A 199 -21.49 -9.16 2.36
CA GLU A 199 -20.56 -8.46 3.24
C GLU A 199 -19.23 -9.20 3.39
N ALA A 200 -18.15 -8.44 3.51
CA ALA A 200 -16.84 -8.94 3.93
C ALA A 200 -16.20 -7.98 4.94
N PHE A 201 -15.59 -8.52 5.99
CA PHE A 201 -15.00 -7.74 7.09
C PHE A 201 -14.08 -8.60 7.94
N ILE A 202 -13.29 -7.94 8.80
CA ILE A 202 -12.49 -8.59 9.83
C ILE A 202 -13.19 -8.41 11.19
N ASP A 203 -13.24 -9.45 12.01
CA ASP A 203 -13.87 -9.39 13.34
C ASP A 203 -13.02 -10.00 14.46
N ASN A 204 -13.39 -9.68 15.69
CA ASN A 204 -12.84 -10.27 16.93
C ASN A 204 -13.90 -10.99 17.76
N ASN A 205 -15.21 -10.79 17.52
CA ASN A 205 -16.24 -11.24 18.47
C ASN A 205 -17.53 -11.73 17.79
N ASP A 206 -17.45 -12.83 17.05
CA ASP A 206 -18.62 -13.55 16.51
C ASP A 206 -19.64 -12.64 15.83
N LEU A 207 -19.17 -11.84 14.88
CA LEU A 207 -19.91 -10.85 14.08
C LEU A 207 -20.29 -9.57 14.82
N ASN A 208 -20.03 -9.47 16.13
CA ASN A 208 -20.46 -8.33 16.97
C ASN A 208 -19.42 -7.22 17.10
N ASP A 209 -18.15 -7.51 16.79
CA ASP A 209 -17.05 -6.55 16.88
C ASP A 209 -16.23 -6.61 15.59
N ALA A 210 -16.73 -5.92 14.57
CA ALA A 210 -16.01 -5.77 13.31
C ALA A 210 -14.98 -4.64 13.43
N PHE A 211 -13.78 -4.90 12.92
CA PHE A 211 -12.80 -3.84 12.73
C PHE A 211 -13.24 -2.98 11.56
N GLY A 212 -13.30 -1.66 11.76
CA GLY A 212 -13.62 -0.73 10.69
C GLY A 212 -14.99 -0.95 10.02
N PRO A 213 -15.21 -0.30 8.87
CA PRO A 213 -16.42 -0.50 8.09
C PRO A 213 -16.44 -1.88 7.42
N ARG A 214 -17.63 -2.43 7.28
CA ARG A 214 -17.83 -3.64 6.48
C ARG A 214 -17.82 -3.27 5.01
N ILE A 215 -17.14 -4.06 4.19
CA ILE A 215 -17.40 -4.08 2.75
C ILE A 215 -18.83 -4.58 2.60
N SER A 216 -19.74 -3.77 2.05
CA SER A 216 -21.15 -4.13 1.93
C SER A 216 -21.70 -3.70 0.58
N VAL A 217 -22.32 -4.65 -0.13
CA VAL A 217 -22.97 -4.43 -1.42
C VAL A 217 -24.30 -5.18 -1.48
N SER A 218 -25.24 -4.65 -2.24
CA SER A 218 -26.46 -5.38 -2.61
C SER A 218 -26.14 -6.45 -3.65
N GLY A 219 -26.94 -7.53 -3.71
CA GLY A 219 -26.74 -8.53 -4.76
C GLY A 219 -26.91 -7.97 -6.16
N ALA A 220 -27.76 -6.95 -6.35
CA ALA A 220 -27.93 -6.29 -7.64
C ALA A 220 -26.62 -5.70 -8.20
N GLN A 221 -25.71 -5.25 -7.33
CA GLN A 221 -24.41 -4.69 -7.74
C GLN A 221 -23.44 -5.76 -8.22
N ILE A 222 -23.62 -7.02 -7.82
CA ILE A 222 -22.68 -8.13 -8.09
C ILE A 222 -23.35 -9.31 -8.82
N ALA A 223 -24.51 -9.09 -9.45
CA ALA A 223 -25.28 -10.15 -10.12
C ALA A 223 -24.80 -10.48 -11.54
N ASN A 224 -24.22 -9.49 -12.23
CA ASN A 224 -23.86 -9.65 -13.64
C ASN A 224 -22.56 -10.44 -13.80
N ASP A 225 -21.52 -10.00 -13.09
CA ASP A 225 -20.23 -10.65 -13.12
C ASP A 225 -19.46 -10.49 -11.81
N PHE A 226 -18.35 -11.23 -11.69
CA PHE A 226 -17.41 -11.05 -10.59
C PHE A 226 -16.99 -9.59 -10.50
N THR A 227 -17.27 -9.00 -9.35
CA THR A 227 -17.02 -7.60 -9.07
C THR A 227 -15.98 -7.53 -7.97
N GLY A 228 -14.90 -6.78 -8.22
CA GLY A 228 -13.87 -6.52 -7.23
C GLY A 228 -14.42 -5.66 -6.10
N LEU A 229 -14.21 -6.10 -4.87
CA LEU A 229 -14.57 -5.41 -3.65
C LEU A 229 -13.31 -5.20 -2.81
N SER A 230 -13.23 -4.06 -2.13
CA SER A 230 -12.09 -3.70 -1.28
C SER A 230 -12.55 -2.91 -0.08
N GLY A 231 -11.84 -3.06 1.04
CA GLY A 231 -12.02 -2.30 2.25
C GLY A 231 -10.74 -2.23 3.06
N GLU A 232 -10.64 -1.18 3.87
CA GLU A 232 -9.49 -0.88 4.71
C GLU A 232 -9.83 -1.13 6.18
N PHE A 233 -8.90 -1.77 6.88
CA PHE A 233 -9.08 -2.27 8.23
C PHE A 233 -7.86 -1.93 9.08
N SER A 234 -8.06 -1.66 10.38
CA SER A 234 -6.95 -1.52 11.32
C SER A 234 -7.29 -2.25 12.61
N LEU A 235 -6.34 -3.09 13.04
CA LEU A 235 -6.46 -3.89 14.25
C LEU A 235 -5.92 -3.12 15.45
N THR A 236 -6.56 -3.24 16.60
CA THR A 236 -6.04 -2.64 17.84
C THR A 236 -5.07 -3.60 18.55
N GLN A 237 -4.14 -3.07 19.34
CA GLN A 237 -3.27 -3.91 20.18
C GLN A 237 -4.09 -4.76 21.15
N ALA A 238 -5.15 -4.19 21.74
CA ALA A 238 -6.06 -4.91 22.62
C ALA A 238 -6.71 -6.14 21.96
N ALA A 239 -7.06 -6.05 20.66
CA ALA A 239 -7.58 -7.18 19.93
C ALA A 239 -6.53 -8.30 19.72
N LEU A 240 -5.29 -7.92 19.41
CA LEU A 240 -4.18 -8.88 19.27
C LEU A 240 -3.90 -9.59 20.61
N ASP A 241 -3.94 -8.86 21.72
CA ASP A 241 -3.65 -9.39 23.05
C ASP A 241 -4.81 -10.21 23.65
N SER A 242 -6.05 -10.03 23.14
CA SER A 242 -7.21 -10.78 23.61
C SER A 242 -7.11 -12.29 23.30
N ASN A 243 -7.86 -13.12 24.02
CA ASN A 243 -7.98 -14.54 23.70
C ASN A 243 -8.92 -14.84 22.51
N ASN A 244 -9.64 -13.83 22.02
CA ASN A 244 -10.57 -14.02 20.93
C ASN A 244 -9.83 -14.20 19.60
N ALA A 245 -10.34 -15.08 18.75
CA ALA A 245 -9.83 -15.25 17.40
C ALA A 245 -10.10 -13.98 16.58
N ILE A 246 -9.13 -13.60 15.74
CA ILE A 246 -9.35 -12.60 14.68
C ILE A 246 -9.67 -13.37 13.41
N ARG A 247 -10.73 -12.98 12.69
CA ARG A 247 -11.16 -13.69 11.48
C ARG A 247 -11.45 -12.73 10.36
N VAL A 248 -11.15 -13.18 9.15
CA VAL A 248 -11.79 -12.66 7.94
C VAL A 248 -13.11 -13.41 7.79
N ILE A 249 -14.19 -12.66 7.66
CA ILE A 249 -15.54 -13.19 7.47
C ILE A 249 -16.08 -12.67 6.14
N ILE A 250 -16.68 -13.58 5.39
CA ILE A 250 -17.42 -13.29 4.17
C ILE A 250 -18.81 -13.89 4.34
N ARG A 251 -19.84 -13.12 4.02
CA ARG A 251 -21.22 -13.56 4.17
C ARG A 251 -22.14 -13.06 3.09
N ALA A 252 -23.12 -13.90 2.75
CA ALA A 252 -24.14 -13.59 1.76
C ALA A 252 -25.52 -13.96 2.29
N LYS A 253 -26.49 -13.08 2.04
CA LYS A 253 -27.90 -13.34 2.33
C LYS A 253 -28.62 -13.62 1.02
N CYS A 254 -28.82 -14.91 0.73
CA CYS A 254 -29.54 -15.40 -0.43
C CYS A 254 -30.74 -16.24 -0.02
N SER A 255 -31.82 -16.15 -0.80
CA SER A 255 -32.97 -17.04 -0.66
C SER A 255 -32.57 -18.50 -0.98
N ASN A 256 -33.30 -19.47 -0.46
CA ASN A 256 -33.04 -20.89 -0.75
C ASN A 256 -33.03 -21.15 -2.28
N GLY A 257 -32.02 -21.89 -2.74
CA GLY A 257 -31.77 -22.16 -4.16
C GLY A 257 -30.91 -21.10 -4.86
N PHE A 258 -30.51 -20.03 -4.16
CA PHE A 258 -29.61 -19.01 -4.66
C PHE A 258 -28.32 -18.97 -3.84
N VAL A 259 -27.22 -18.68 -4.53
CA VAL A 259 -25.87 -18.71 -3.99
C VAL A 259 -25.09 -17.45 -4.35
N ALA A 260 -24.01 -17.22 -3.62
CA ALA A 260 -22.94 -16.31 -3.94
C ALA A 260 -21.67 -17.11 -4.26
N TRP A 261 -20.83 -16.56 -5.15
CA TRP A 261 -19.49 -17.03 -5.43
C TRP A 261 -18.48 -15.98 -5.02
N VAL A 262 -17.37 -16.44 -4.47
CA VAL A 262 -16.27 -15.61 -3.97
C VAL A 262 -14.96 -16.17 -4.49
N ASP A 263 -14.07 -15.29 -4.90
CA ASP A 263 -12.79 -15.68 -5.47
C ASP A 263 -11.70 -14.63 -5.17
N ASP A 264 -10.44 -15.02 -5.30
CA ASP A 264 -9.25 -14.18 -5.15
C ASP A 264 -9.26 -13.29 -3.88
N VAL A 265 -9.58 -13.89 -2.73
CA VAL A 265 -9.57 -13.18 -1.45
C VAL A 265 -8.13 -12.91 -1.03
N GLN A 266 -7.80 -11.65 -0.75
CA GLN A 266 -6.47 -11.25 -0.33
C GLN A 266 -6.55 -10.31 0.86
N LEU A 267 -5.63 -10.47 1.80
CA LEU A 267 -5.44 -9.57 2.93
C LEU A 267 -3.97 -9.21 3.02
N GLY A 268 -3.67 -7.93 2.85
CA GLY A 268 -2.31 -7.40 2.84
C GLY A 268 -2.19 -6.08 3.59
N ILE A 269 -0.96 -5.64 3.83
CA ILE A 269 -0.70 -4.29 4.35
C ILE A 269 -1.04 -3.28 3.24
N SER A 270 -1.75 -2.22 3.59
CA SER A 270 -2.06 -1.13 2.67
C SER A 270 -0.86 -0.20 2.54
N ASP A 271 -0.51 0.18 1.30
CA ASP A 271 0.55 1.14 0.98
C ASP A 271 0.17 2.60 1.35
#